data_AF-A0A6N8GE29-F1
#
_entry.id   AF-A0A6N8GE29-F1
#
_cell.length_a   1.000
_cell.length_b   1.000
_cell.length_c   1.000
_cell.angle_alpha   90.00
_cell.angle_beta   90.00
_cell.angle_gamma   90.00
#
_symmetry.space_group_name_H-M   'P 1'
#
loop_
_entity.id
_entity.type
_entity.pdbx_description
1 polymer ?
#
loop_
_entity_poly.entity_id
_entity_poly.type
_entity_poly.pdbx_seq_one_letter_code
_entity_poly.pdbx_strand_id
1 'polypeptide(L)'
;MAGARKRLLDDSTGAGLAVIVGLVLAIQGFGSAIAVAIWESDWGLLAVAREHWRLPGWAAYALGGTGLLVAGGGWVWRKVVE
;
A
#
# COMPACT_ATOMS: atom_id res chain seq x y z
N MET A 1 -32.96 -8.09 -8.29
CA MET A 1 -31.99 -9.06 -7.72
C MET A 1 -30.64 -9.06 -8.44
N ALA A 2 -30.56 -9.02 -9.78
CA ALA A 2 -29.27 -9.07 -10.50
C ALA A 2 -28.30 -7.89 -10.22
N GLY A 3 -28.82 -6.67 -10.02
CA GLY A 3 -27.98 -5.49 -9.77
C GLY A 3 -27.27 -5.49 -8.40
N ALA A 4 -27.93 -5.99 -7.36
CA ALA A 4 -27.36 -6.05 -6.00
C ALA A 4 -26.17 -7.01 -5.93
N ARG A 5 -26.27 -8.16 -6.62
CA ARG A 5 -25.18 -9.14 -6.69
C ARG A 5 -23.95 -8.61 -7.44
N LYS A 6 -24.16 -7.83 -8.51
CA LYS A 6 -23.07 -7.25 -9.29
C LYS A 6 -22.24 -6.27 -8.45
N ARG A 7 -22.92 -5.42 -7.66
CA ARG A 7 -22.28 -4.51 -6.70
C ARG A 7 -21.43 -5.24 -5.66
N LEU A 8 -21.95 -6.30 -5.05
CA LEU A 8 -21.20 -7.09 -4.07
C LEU A 8 -19.93 -7.73 -4.67
N LEU A 9 -20.00 -8.21 -5.91
CA LEU A 9 -18.84 -8.74 -6.61
C LEU A 9 -17.80 -7.64 -6.89
N ASP A 10 -18.24 -6.48 -7.39
CA ASP A 10 -17.35 -5.34 -7.66
C ASP A 10 -16.68 -4.82 -6.38
N ASP A 11 -17.43 -4.73 -5.27
CA ASP A 11 -16.91 -4.33 -3.96
C ASP A 11 -15.90 -5.34 -3.40
N SER A 12 -16.14 -6.65 -3.63
CA SER A 12 -15.22 -7.73 -3.22
C SER A 12 -13.92 -7.71 -4.03
N THR A 13 -14.01 -7.47 -5.34
CA THR A 13 -12.85 -7.29 -6.21
C THR A 13 -12.06 -6.05 -5.84
N GLY A 14 -12.74 -4.93 -5.56
CA GLY A 14 -12.13 -3.69 -5.09
C GLY A 14 -11.36 -3.88 -3.78
N ALA A 15 -11.94 -4.60 -2.81
CA ALA A 15 -11.27 -4.93 -1.56
C ALA A 15 -10.05 -5.83 -1.76
N GLY A 16 -10.12 -6.82 -2.66
CA GLY A 16 -8.98 -7.66 -3.01
C GLY A 16 -7.83 -6.86 -3.62
N LEU A 17 -8.13 -5.96 -4.55
CA LEU A 17 -7.13 -5.07 -5.15
C LEU A 17 -6.53 -4.11 -4.11
N ALA A 18 -7.34 -3.55 -3.22
CA ALA A 18 -6.87 -2.69 -2.14
C ALA A 18 -5.88 -3.41 -1.21
N VAL A 19 -6.13 -4.69 -0.87
CA VAL A 19 -5.19 -5.49 -0.10
C VAL A 19 -3.84 -5.62 -0.82
N ILE A 20 -3.85 -5.99 -2.11
CA ILE A 20 -2.63 -6.17 -2.89
C ILE A 20 -1.85 -4.85 -3.00
N VAL A 21 -2.53 -3.77 -3.39
CA VAL A 21 -1.91 -2.44 -3.53
C VAL A 21 -1.35 -1.96 -2.19
N GLY A 22 -2.11 -2.11 -1.11
CA GLY A 22 -1.64 -1.74 0.23
C GLY A 22 -0.41 -2.54 0.66
N LEU A 23 -0.37 -3.85 0.37
CA LEU A 23 0.79 -4.70 0.67
C LEU A 23 2.02 -4.30 -0.16
N VAL A 24 1.85 -4.00 -1.44
CA VAL A 24 2.94 -3.52 -2.30
C VAL A 24 3.47 -2.18 -1.80
N LEU A 25 2.58 -1.24 -1.44
CA LEU A 25 2.96 0.05 -0.87
C LEU A 25 3.69 -0.10 0.47
N ALA A 26 3.23 -1.03 1.33
CA ALA A 26 3.89 -1.34 2.59
C ALA A 26 5.30 -1.89 2.36
N ILE A 27 5.43 -2.92 1.51
CA ILE A 27 6.72 -3.55 1.18
C ILE A 27 7.67 -2.52 0.55
N GLN A 28 7.19 -1.68 -0.36
CA GLN A 28 8.05 -0.66 -0.99
C GLN A 28 8.46 0.45 -0.03
N GLY A 29 7.52 0.97 0.77
CA GLY A 29 7.80 2.04 1.74
C GLY A 29 8.76 1.58 2.83
N PHE A 30 8.48 0.44 3.47
CA PHE A 30 9.36 -0.12 4.50
C PHE A 30 10.66 -0.69 3.92
N GLY A 31 10.61 -1.35 2.76
CA GLY A 31 11.81 -1.87 2.08
C GLY A 31 12.78 -0.74 1.72
N SER A 32 12.28 0.39 1.25
CA SER A 32 13.09 1.58 0.99
C SER A 32 13.69 2.16 2.28
N ALA A 33 12.91 2.24 3.37
CA ALA A 33 13.42 2.70 4.66
C ALA A 33 14.53 1.79 5.22
N ILE A 34 14.37 0.47 5.10
CA ILE A 34 15.36 -0.53 5.54
C ILE A 34 16.63 -0.45 4.67
N ALA A 35 16.48 -0.30 3.35
CA ALA A 35 17.62 -0.16 2.44
C ALA A 35 18.46 1.09 2.76
N VAL A 36 17.82 2.20 3.10
CA VAL A 36 18.50 3.43 3.52
C VAL A 36 19.17 3.24 4.89
N ALA A 37 18.52 2.54 5.83
CA ALA A 37 19.04 2.35 7.17
C ALA A 37 20.22 1.37 7.25
N ILE A 38 20.25 0.33 6.41
CA ILE A 38 21.26 -0.73 6.46
C ILE A 38 22.34 -0.57 5.38
N TRP A 39 21.96 -0.11 4.18
CA TRP A 39 22.84 -0.06 3.01
C TRP A 39 23.14 1.37 2.54
N GLU A 40 22.64 2.41 3.22
CA GLU A 40 22.73 3.83 2.81
C GLU A 40 22.33 4.06 1.34
N SER A 41 21.55 3.15 0.76
CA SER A 41 21.18 3.16 -0.65
C SER A 41 19.68 3.37 -0.78
N ASP A 42 19.30 4.36 -1.59
CA ASP A 42 17.92 4.56 -2.00
C ASP A 42 17.52 3.51 -3.04
N TRP A 43 16.43 2.78 -2.77
CA TRP A 43 15.87 1.76 -3.67
C TRP A 43 14.37 1.99 -3.94
N GLY A 44 13.94 1.68 -5.16
CA GLY A 44 12.52 1.65 -5.56
C GLY A 44 11.92 3.00 -6.00
N LEU A 45 10.59 3.07 -6.08
CA LEU A 45 9.86 4.29 -6.46
C LEU A 45 10.17 5.48 -5.55
N LEU A 46 10.52 5.20 -4.29
CA LEU A 46 10.87 6.23 -3.32
C LEU A 46 12.22 6.88 -3.60
N ALA A 47 13.18 6.13 -4.19
CA ALA A 47 14.47 6.67 -4.65
C ALA A 47 14.25 7.70 -5.76
N VAL A 48 13.46 7.32 -6.77
CA VAL A 48 13.05 8.20 -7.87
C VAL A 48 12.33 9.45 -7.35
N ALA A 49 11.44 9.26 -6.38
CA ALA A 49 10.69 10.36 -5.78
C ALA A 49 11.59 11.27 -4.92
N ARG A 50 12.58 10.73 -4.20
CA ARG A 50 13.59 11.53 -3.49
C ARG A 50 14.43 12.36 -4.44
N GLU A 51 14.81 11.78 -5.56
CA GLU A 51 15.64 12.42 -6.56
C GLU A 51 14.90 13.58 -7.27
N HIS A 52 13.60 13.43 -7.54
CA HIS A 52 12.80 14.51 -8.15
C HIS A 52 12.24 15.54 -7.15
N TRP A 53 11.89 15.14 -5.91
CA TRP A 53 11.13 15.98 -4.98
C TRP A 53 11.87 16.31 -3.66
N ARG A 54 13.13 15.89 -3.47
CA ARG A 54 13.89 16.01 -2.20
C ARG A 54 13.04 15.58 -0.99
N LEU A 55 12.49 14.38 -1.07
CA LEU A 55 11.61 13.86 -0.03
C LEU A 55 12.35 13.57 1.29
N PRO A 56 11.80 13.98 2.43
CA PRO A 56 12.42 13.79 3.74
C PRO A 56 12.49 12.32 4.16
N GLY A 57 13.39 12.01 5.11
CA GLY A 57 13.61 10.68 5.70
C GLY A 57 12.35 9.91 6.04
N TRP A 58 11.36 10.62 6.61
CA TRP A 58 10.11 10.04 7.10
C TRP A 58 9.10 9.65 6.00
N ALA A 59 9.31 10.09 4.76
CA ALA A 59 8.38 9.80 3.65
C ALA A 59 8.24 8.29 3.37
N ALA A 60 9.31 7.52 3.60
CA ALA A 60 9.30 6.06 3.45
C ALA A 60 8.35 5.38 4.45
N TYR A 61 8.40 5.81 5.71
CA TYR A 61 7.52 5.33 6.76
C TYR A 61 6.08 5.78 6.55
N ALA A 62 5.86 7.00 6.05
CA ALA A 62 4.52 7.48 5.71
C ALA A 62 3.89 6.67 4.56
N LEU A 63 4.67 6.35 3.51
CA LEU A 63 4.20 5.52 2.40
C LEU A 63 3.91 4.09 2.87
N GLY A 64 4.82 3.51 3.65
CA GLY A 64 4.67 2.17 4.22
C GLY A 64 3.45 2.06 5.14
N GLY A 65 3.25 3.06 6.01
CA GLY A 65 2.08 3.17 6.88
C GLY A 65 0.78 3.35 6.11
N THR A 66 0.77 4.15 5.05
CA THR A 66 -0.39 4.30 4.16
C THR A 66 -0.74 2.97 3.49
N GLY A 67 0.27 2.22 3.03
CA GLY A 67 0.08 0.87 2.50
C GLY A 67 -0.56 -0.09 3.51
N LEU A 68 -0.10 -0.07 4.76
CA LEU A 68 -0.69 -0.85 5.85
C LEU A 68 -2.16 -0.48 6.12
N LEU A 69 -2.50 0.82 6.11
CA LEU A 69 -3.87 1.27 6.32
C LEU A 69 -4.80 0.82 5.19
N VAL A 70 -4.34 0.90 3.94
CA VAL A 70 -5.12 0.46 2.77
C VAL A 70 -5.28 -1.06 2.78
N ALA A 71 -4.22 -1.80 3.06
CA ALA A 71 -4.28 -3.25 3.16
C ALA A 71 -5.16 -3.73 4.32
N GLY A 72 -4.99 -3.11 5.49
CA GLY A 72 -5.80 -3.39 6.68
C GLY A 72 -7.28 -3.08 6.45
N GLY A 73 -7.59 -1.93 5.85
CA GLY A 73 -8.97 -1.56 5.49
C GLY A 73 -9.61 -2.54 4.51
N GLY A 74 -8.90 -2.91 3.44
CA GLY A 74 -9.37 -3.92 2.49
C GLY A 74 -9.54 -5.31 3.12
N TRP A 75 -8.66 -5.69 4.05
CA TRP A 75 -8.75 -6.97 4.77
C TRP A 75 -9.91 -7.00 5.77
N VAL A 76 -10.11 -5.94 6.54
CA VAL A 76 -11.25 -5.79 7.46
C VAL A 76 -12.56 -5.83 6.69
N TRP A 77 -12.64 -5.12 5.55
CA TRP A 77 -13.82 -5.15 4.70
C TRP A 77 -14.16 -6.56 4.21
N ARG A 78 -13.15 -7.32 3.75
CA ARG A 78 -13.34 -8.74 3.39
C ARG A 78 -13.92 -9.56 4.55
N LYS A 79 -13.44 -9.33 5.78
CA LYS A 79 -13.95 -10.03 6.97
C LYS A 79 -15.36 -9.64 7.39
N VAL A 80 -15.84 -8.47 7.02
CA VAL A 80 -17.22 -8.02 7.29
C VAL A 80 -18.20 -8.57 6.25
N VAL A 81 -17.72 -8.81 5.02
CA VAL A 81 -18.55 -9.26 3.88
C VAL A 81 -18.61 -10.80 3.76
N GLU A 82 -17.57 -11.52 4.21
CA GLU A 82 -17.55 -12.99 4.36
C GLU A 82 -18.39 -13.48 5.54
#